data_AF-A0A373PNS2-F1
#
_entry.id   AF-A0A373PNS2-F1
#
_cell.length_a   1.000
_cell.length_b   1.000
_cell.length_c   1.000
_cell.angle_alpha   90.00
_cell.angle_beta   90.00
_cell.angle_gamma   90.00
#
_symmetry.space_group_name_H-M   'P 1'
#
loop_
_entity.id
_entity.type
_entity.pdbx_description
1 polymer ?
#
loop_
_entity_poly.entity_id
_entity_poly.type
_entity_poly.pdbx_seq_one_letter_code
_entity_poly.pdbx_strand_id
1 'polypeptide(L)'
;MSIKITIDDVRSRFDKFNCELVTSIYLGWNGEYEFICNKHRDKGVQKVKLRNLNRGLCCHYCSMEHNAEKRKVPDDELKKITENAGFEFVNSELIDGTRYIGYRCKKHLDKGKQLTSVYTMRNSKGKCPYCLHRKRTTDDFKNELFTINPNIEILGEFTKVEDHIKCRCKVCGNTWNGIFRNLLNGASCPQCARENYIPPNKHTQKWFDDKMKMLHPNIQALTPFVSMKSQILCKCKIDENEWATSPDSLLNGQCGCPICANKLMGLHRRKSNDEFIEQLKKINPNIIPLEDYKTDHEKILCKCSIHNYKWYVAPNKILRTYTGCPKCASYHNENIISNILDKWGYEYVMQKRFPDCKDTNTLPFDFYIPKYNIVIEYDGEHHYMPIFPSKYTHGQNINRLTYIQKHDKIKNDYCKSKNMFVKVKIC
;
A
#
# COMPACT_ATOMS: atom_id res chain seq x y z
N MET A 1 7.68 -49.47 16.47
CA MET A 1 8.57 -49.44 17.65
C MET A 1 9.31 -48.12 17.64
N SER A 2 9.07 -47.23 18.61
CA SER A 2 9.82 -45.99 18.74
C SER A 2 11.27 -46.32 19.10
N ILE A 3 12.22 -45.87 18.29
CA ILE A 3 13.66 -45.99 18.57
C ILE A 3 13.91 -45.26 19.89
N LYS A 4 14.26 -46.01 20.95
CA LYS A 4 14.66 -45.43 22.23
C LYS A 4 16.06 -44.85 22.05
N ILE A 5 16.15 -43.52 21.97
CA ILE A 5 17.42 -42.80 21.96
C ILE A 5 18.13 -43.07 23.29
N THR A 6 19.37 -43.51 23.22
CA THR A 6 20.24 -43.81 24.37
C THR A 6 21.15 -42.61 24.69
N ILE A 7 21.83 -42.65 25.84
CA ILE A 7 22.84 -41.63 26.18
C ILE A 7 24.06 -41.69 25.25
N ASP A 8 24.40 -42.88 24.74
CA ASP A 8 25.50 -43.06 23.79
C ASP A 8 25.19 -42.41 22.43
N ASP A 9 23.92 -42.47 22.00
CA ASP A 9 23.45 -41.72 20.82
C ASP A 9 23.58 -40.21 21.02
N VAL A 10 23.37 -39.71 22.24
CA VAL A 10 23.58 -38.29 22.57
C VAL A 10 25.07 -37.97 22.56
N ARG A 11 25.93 -38.79 23.16
CA ARG A 11 27.38 -38.61 23.17
C ARG A 11 27.96 -38.48 21.76
N SER A 12 27.57 -39.40 20.86
CA SER A 12 27.99 -39.35 19.44
C SER A 12 27.59 -38.05 18.73
N ARG A 13 26.50 -37.39 19.14
CA ARG A 13 26.14 -36.07 18.58
C ARG A 13 27.03 -34.94 19.10
N PHE A 14 27.46 -34.98 20.35
CA PHE A 14 28.41 -33.99 20.88
C PHE A 14 29.81 -34.14 20.26
N ASP A 15 30.24 -35.37 19.99
CA ASP A 15 31.51 -35.66 19.32
C ASP A 15 31.60 -35.00 17.93
N LYS A 16 30.49 -34.98 17.17
CA LYS A 16 30.41 -34.28 15.86
C LYS A 16 30.70 -32.78 15.96
N PHE A 17 30.50 -32.16 17.11
CA PHE A 17 30.78 -30.75 17.37
C PHE A 17 32.09 -30.53 18.14
N ASN A 18 32.95 -31.55 18.22
CA ASN A 18 34.19 -31.53 19.00
C ASN A 18 33.94 -31.12 20.46
N CYS A 19 32.87 -31.66 21.05
CA CYS A 19 32.45 -31.42 22.42
C CYS A 19 32.35 -32.76 23.18
N GLU A 20 32.84 -32.78 24.41
CA GLU A 20 32.80 -33.94 25.30
C GLU A 20 31.58 -33.86 26.21
N LEU A 21 30.68 -34.85 26.13
CA LEU A 21 29.48 -34.89 26.97
C LEU A 21 29.83 -35.31 28.40
N VAL A 22 29.46 -34.49 29.38
CA VAL A 22 29.64 -34.75 30.82
C VAL A 22 28.45 -35.50 31.41
N THR A 23 27.23 -35.20 30.94
CA THR A 23 26.02 -35.86 31.42
C THR A 23 26.02 -37.36 31.10
N SER A 24 25.83 -38.19 32.12
CA SER A 24 25.91 -39.67 32.03
C SER A 24 24.56 -40.36 31.86
N ILE A 25 23.45 -39.64 31.97
CA ILE A 25 22.08 -40.17 31.85
C ILE A 25 21.30 -39.48 30.73
N TYR A 26 20.38 -40.21 30.10
CA TYR A 26 19.50 -39.66 29.08
C TYR A 26 18.38 -38.84 29.72
N LEU A 27 18.39 -37.52 29.50
CA LEU A 27 17.43 -36.55 30.07
C LEU A 27 16.25 -36.22 29.13
N GLY A 28 16.11 -36.94 28.01
CA GLY A 28 15.07 -36.67 27.00
C GLY A 28 15.41 -35.53 26.05
N TRP A 29 14.49 -35.25 25.11
CA TRP A 29 14.66 -34.25 24.04
C TRP A 29 14.73 -32.79 24.54
N ASN A 30 14.01 -32.49 25.63
CA ASN A 30 14.01 -31.17 26.26
C ASN A 30 14.98 -31.06 27.45
N GLY A 31 15.68 -32.15 27.79
CA GLY A 31 16.66 -32.17 28.86
C GLY A 31 17.89 -31.30 28.56
N GLU A 32 18.49 -30.75 29.61
CA GLU A 32 19.72 -29.95 29.53
C GLU A 32 20.93 -30.85 29.78
N TYR A 33 21.81 -30.92 28.78
CA TYR A 33 23.01 -31.74 28.80
C TYR A 33 24.21 -30.85 29.04
N GLU A 34 25.05 -31.26 29.97
CA GLU A 34 26.33 -30.66 30.32
C GLU A 34 27.44 -31.23 29.42
N PHE A 35 28.26 -30.35 28.87
CA PHE A 35 29.35 -30.70 27.96
C PHE A 35 30.54 -29.75 28.10
N ILE A 36 31.71 -30.18 27.65
CA ILE A 36 32.92 -29.37 27.56
C ILE A 36 33.30 -29.24 26.09
N CYS A 37 33.52 -28.02 25.60
CA CYS A 37 34.02 -27.83 24.25
C CYS A 37 35.53 -28.03 24.22
N ASN A 38 36.06 -28.88 23.34
CA ASN A 38 37.50 -29.13 23.25
C ASN A 38 38.29 -27.90 22.80
N LYS A 39 37.68 -26.99 22.03
CA LYS A 39 38.30 -25.73 21.60
C LYS A 39 38.34 -24.66 22.70
N HIS A 40 37.38 -24.71 23.63
CA HIS A 40 37.18 -23.72 24.68
C HIS A 40 37.11 -24.39 26.06
N ARG A 41 38.10 -25.26 26.35
CA ARG A 41 38.18 -25.99 27.63
C ARG A 41 38.32 -25.05 28.83
N ASP A 42 38.98 -23.91 28.64
CA ASP A 42 39.14 -22.84 29.63
C ASP A 42 37.81 -22.24 30.10
N LYS A 43 36.75 -22.37 29.30
CA LYS A 43 35.41 -21.86 29.63
C LYS A 43 34.57 -22.82 30.47
N GLY A 44 35.12 -23.98 30.82
CA GLY A 44 34.48 -24.96 31.69
C GLY A 44 33.24 -25.62 31.08
N VAL A 45 32.38 -26.13 31.96
CA VAL A 45 31.18 -26.89 31.60
C VAL A 45 30.09 -25.96 31.06
N GLN A 46 29.58 -26.26 29.87
CA GLN A 46 28.48 -25.57 29.21
C GLN A 46 27.21 -26.44 29.20
N LYS A 47 26.03 -25.82 29.07
CA LYS A 47 24.74 -26.51 29.05
C LYS A 47 23.99 -26.25 27.75
N VAL A 48 23.40 -27.28 27.16
CA VAL A 48 22.54 -27.15 25.97
C VAL A 48 21.40 -28.14 26.00
N LYS A 49 20.23 -27.74 25.49
CA LYS A 49 19.10 -28.66 25.30
C LYS A 49 19.33 -29.52 24.06
N LEU A 50 19.04 -30.82 24.15
CA LEU A 50 19.26 -31.75 23.02
C LEU A 50 18.55 -31.29 21.73
N ARG A 51 17.36 -30.69 21.85
CA ARG A 51 16.63 -30.10 20.71
C ARG A 51 17.36 -29.00 19.95
N ASN A 52 18.26 -28.28 20.62
CA ASN A 52 19.01 -27.16 20.04
C ASN A 52 20.29 -27.63 19.34
N LEU A 53 20.74 -28.86 19.61
CA LEU A 53 21.98 -29.41 19.05
C LEU A 53 21.92 -29.58 17.53
N ASN A 54 20.72 -29.78 16.96
CA ASN A 54 20.53 -29.93 15.51
C ASN A 54 20.50 -28.59 14.74
N ARG A 55 20.65 -27.43 15.39
CA ARG A 55 20.53 -26.10 14.75
C ARG A 55 21.85 -25.47 14.31
N GLY A 56 22.98 -26.18 14.41
CA GLY A 56 24.29 -25.66 14.01
C GLY A 56 25.35 -25.91 15.08
N LEU A 57 25.90 -24.86 15.70
CA LEU A 57 27.04 -24.94 16.61
C LEU A 57 26.61 -25.24 18.05
N CYS A 58 27.27 -26.24 18.69
CA CYS A 58 27.02 -26.67 20.07
C CYS A 58 27.58 -25.67 21.11
N CYS A 59 28.83 -25.24 20.94
CA CYS A 59 29.50 -24.34 21.88
C CYS A 59 29.16 -22.86 21.62
N HIS A 60 28.84 -22.11 22.67
CA HIS A 60 28.52 -20.68 22.58
C HIS A 60 29.67 -19.86 21.98
N TYR A 61 30.89 -20.10 22.45
CA TYR A 61 32.10 -19.39 22.01
C TYR A 61 32.46 -19.69 20.56
N CYS A 62 32.38 -20.96 20.12
CA CYS A 62 32.52 -21.32 18.71
C CYS A 62 31.49 -20.59 17.81
N SER A 63 30.25 -20.41 18.29
CA SER A 63 29.24 -19.63 17.59
C SER A 63 29.59 -18.14 17.50
N MET A 64 30.12 -17.56 18.57
CA MET A 64 30.59 -16.16 18.55
C MET A 64 31.73 -15.96 17.56
N GLU A 65 32.73 -16.83 17.57
CA GLU A 65 33.87 -16.80 16.63
C GLU A 65 33.42 -16.94 15.18
N HIS A 66 32.54 -17.91 14.89
CA HIS A 66 31.98 -18.10 13.55
C HIS A 66 31.22 -16.86 13.05
N ASN A 67 30.44 -16.23 13.93
CA ASN A 67 29.73 -15.00 13.60
C ASN A 67 30.66 -13.79 13.45
N ALA A 68 31.75 -13.72 14.22
CA ALA A 68 32.76 -12.69 14.06
C ALA A 68 33.50 -12.81 12.72
N GLU A 69 33.83 -14.04 12.30
CA GLU A 69 34.47 -14.29 11.01
C GLU A 69 33.55 -13.93 9.84
N LYS A 70 32.27 -14.33 9.91
CA LYS A 70 31.26 -13.92 8.92
C LYS A 70 31.04 -12.41 8.82
N ARG A 71 31.33 -11.65 9.88
CA ARG A 71 31.21 -10.19 9.90
C ARG A 71 32.44 -9.48 9.34
N LYS A 72 33.55 -10.18 9.07
CA LYS A 72 34.71 -9.60 8.39
C LYS A 72 34.36 -9.34 6.93
N VAL A 73 34.07 -8.07 6.63
CA VAL A 73 33.90 -7.59 5.26
C VAL A 73 35.27 -7.12 4.74
N PRO A 74 35.80 -7.66 3.63
CA PRO A 74 37.06 -7.20 3.04
C PRO A 74 36.99 -5.71 2.63
N ASP A 75 38.13 -5.01 2.66
CA ASP A 75 38.17 -3.59 2.30
C ASP A 75 37.71 -3.32 0.86
N ASP A 76 37.95 -4.25 -0.06
CA ASP A 76 37.45 -4.16 -1.44
C ASP A 76 35.92 -4.11 -1.54
N GLU A 77 35.22 -4.86 -0.67
CA GLU A 77 33.76 -4.82 -0.61
C GLU A 77 33.28 -3.51 0.03
N LEU A 78 33.96 -3.02 1.07
CA LEU A 78 33.65 -1.73 1.70
C LEU A 78 33.83 -0.56 0.72
N LYS A 79 34.87 -0.62 -0.11
CA LYS A 79 35.11 0.36 -1.18
C LYS A 79 33.94 0.39 -2.17
N LYS A 80 33.52 -0.77 -2.69
CA LYS A 80 32.36 -0.89 -3.59
C LYS A 80 31.07 -0.35 -2.97
N ILE A 81 30.78 -0.69 -1.72
CA ILE A 81 29.58 -0.20 -1.01
C ILE A 81 29.59 1.32 -0.89
N THR A 82 30.76 1.89 -0.57
CA THR A 82 30.94 3.34 -0.39
C THR A 82 30.79 4.10 -1.71
N GLU A 83 31.38 3.57 -2.78
CA GLU A 83 31.30 4.14 -4.13
C GLU A 83 29.87 4.05 -4.69
N ASN A 84 29.17 2.93 -4.48
CA ASN A 84 27.76 2.76 -4.85
C ASN A 84 26.85 3.74 -4.10
N ALA A 85 27.18 4.08 -2.87
CA ALA A 85 26.49 5.12 -2.11
C ALA A 85 26.87 6.55 -2.55
N GLY A 86 27.78 6.71 -3.52
CA GLY A 86 28.18 8.01 -4.07
C GLY A 86 29.27 8.75 -3.27
N PHE A 87 29.97 8.05 -2.37
CA PHE A 87 31.06 8.61 -1.56
C PHE A 87 32.42 8.09 -2.01
N GLU A 88 33.49 8.80 -1.62
CA GLU A 88 34.86 8.35 -1.80
C GLU A 88 35.31 7.56 -0.57
N PHE A 89 35.74 6.31 -0.76
CA PHE A 89 36.28 5.48 0.32
C PHE A 89 37.68 5.95 0.71
N VAL A 90 37.93 6.11 2.01
CA VAL A 90 39.23 6.53 2.55
C VAL A 90 39.93 5.35 3.22
N ASN A 91 39.30 4.75 4.22
CA ASN A 91 39.83 3.60 4.95
C ASN A 91 38.71 2.85 5.70
N SER A 92 39.02 1.71 6.31
CA SER A 92 38.16 1.12 7.33
C SER A 92 38.89 1.07 8.68
N GLU A 93 38.13 1.19 9.76
CA GLU A 93 38.65 1.25 11.13
C GLU A 93 37.82 0.33 12.03
N LEU A 94 38.49 -0.31 13.00
CA LEU A 94 37.83 -1.11 14.03
C LEU A 94 37.81 -0.30 15.33
N ILE A 95 36.61 0.09 15.77
CA ILE A 95 36.37 0.85 17.00
C ILE A 95 35.41 0.02 17.86
N ASP A 96 35.83 -0.35 19.07
CA ASP A 96 35.07 -1.19 20.02
C ASP A 96 34.51 -2.49 19.40
N GLY A 97 35.32 -3.17 18.59
CA GLY A 97 34.92 -4.42 17.91
C GLY A 97 33.93 -4.23 16.75
N THR A 98 33.55 -2.99 16.43
CA THR A 98 32.69 -2.64 15.30
C THR A 98 33.52 -2.05 14.16
N ARG A 99 33.30 -2.51 12.92
CA ARG A 99 33.98 -1.97 11.75
C ARG A 99 33.24 -0.74 11.21
N TYR A 100 33.98 0.35 11.08
CA TYR A 100 33.57 1.64 10.53
C TYR A 100 34.23 1.86 9.16
N ILE A 101 33.51 2.57 8.30
CA ILE A 101 33.95 3.02 6.99
C ILE A 101 34.29 4.50 7.09
N GLY A 102 35.53 4.85 6.81
CA GLY A 102 35.99 6.21 6.55
C GLY A 102 35.67 6.62 5.12
N TYR A 103 34.91 7.69 4.95
CA TYR A 103 34.50 8.18 3.63
C TYR A 103 34.56 9.70 3.53
N ARG A 104 34.66 10.21 2.30
CA ARG A 104 34.54 11.64 1.96
C ARG A 104 33.33 11.88 1.06
N CYS A 105 32.65 13.00 1.29
CA CYS A 105 31.53 13.42 0.45
C CYS A 105 32.02 14.35 -0.65
N LYS A 106 31.74 14.01 -1.91
CA LYS A 106 32.11 14.83 -3.09
C LYS A 106 31.57 16.27 -3.01
N LYS A 107 30.44 16.48 -2.32
CA LYS A 107 29.82 17.80 -2.12
C LYS A 107 30.37 18.57 -0.91
N HIS A 108 31.04 17.88 0.02
CA HIS A 108 31.52 18.44 1.28
C HIS A 108 32.96 17.96 1.54
N LEU A 109 33.86 18.26 0.60
CA LEU A 109 35.28 17.90 0.69
C LEU A 109 35.98 18.69 1.81
N ASP A 110 35.52 19.93 2.06
CA ASP A 110 35.97 20.82 3.12
C ASP A 110 35.78 20.21 4.52
N LYS A 111 34.75 19.38 4.70
CA LYS A 111 34.46 18.72 5.99
C LYS A 111 35.34 17.49 6.26
N GLY A 112 36.22 17.11 5.33
CA GLY A 112 37.20 16.05 5.52
C GLY A 112 36.61 14.65 5.67
N LYS A 113 37.37 13.78 6.35
CA LYS A 113 37.03 12.36 6.54
C LYS A 113 35.90 12.21 7.56
N GLN A 114 34.87 11.44 7.19
CA GLN A 114 33.73 11.09 8.02
C GLN A 114 33.71 9.59 8.29
N LEU A 115 33.19 9.17 9.45
CA LEU A 115 33.06 7.77 9.82
C LEU A 115 31.58 7.35 9.87
N THR A 116 31.27 6.16 9.38
CA THR A 116 29.95 5.54 9.53
C THR A 116 30.05 4.02 9.64
N SER A 117 29.03 3.37 10.19
CA SER A 117 29.00 1.91 10.25
C SER A 117 28.74 1.30 8.87
N VAL A 118 29.20 0.07 8.64
CA VAL A 118 28.90 -0.67 7.39
C VAL A 118 27.40 -0.79 7.14
N TYR A 119 26.61 -1.03 8.19
CA TYR A 119 25.16 -1.11 8.11
C TYR A 119 24.52 0.21 7.64
N THR A 120 24.98 1.34 8.18
CA THR A 120 24.47 2.66 7.79
C THR A 120 24.86 2.99 6.35
N MET A 121 26.07 2.65 5.92
CA MET A 121 26.51 2.91 4.54
C MET A 121 25.70 2.12 3.52
N ARG A 122 25.43 0.82 3.78
CA ARG A 122 24.59 -0.02 2.92
C ARG A 122 23.17 0.53 2.72
N ASN A 123 22.63 1.21 3.74
CA ASN A 123 21.29 1.81 3.71
C ASN A 123 21.28 3.29 3.35
N SER A 124 22.44 3.87 2.99
CA SER A 124 22.55 5.29 2.70
C SER A 124 21.88 5.63 1.36
N LYS A 125 21.11 6.72 1.33
CA LYS A 125 20.52 7.29 0.10
C LYS A 125 21.48 8.27 -0.61
N GLY A 126 22.79 8.08 -0.43
CA GLY A 126 23.83 8.93 -1.00
C GLY A 126 23.84 10.37 -0.52
N LYS A 127 23.49 10.59 0.75
CA LYS A 127 23.58 11.90 1.41
C LYS A 127 24.37 11.79 2.71
N CYS A 128 25.46 12.54 2.84
CA CYS A 128 26.22 12.60 4.09
C CYS A 128 25.42 13.40 5.15
N PRO A 129 25.80 13.33 6.45
CA PRO A 129 25.18 14.12 7.51
C PRO A 129 25.04 15.62 7.21
N TYR A 130 25.98 16.22 6.48
CA TYR A 130 25.93 17.62 6.05
C TYR A 130 24.91 17.85 4.92
N CYS A 131 24.86 16.98 3.90
CA CYS A 131 23.81 16.99 2.87
C CYS A 131 22.39 16.80 3.46
N LEU A 132 22.29 16.18 4.64
CA LEU A 132 21.04 15.97 5.37
C LEU A 132 20.76 17.08 6.40
N HIS A 133 21.59 18.11 6.48
CA HIS A 133 21.54 19.19 7.49
C HIS A 133 21.51 18.68 8.95
N ARG A 134 22.05 17.47 9.20
CA ARG A 134 22.12 16.85 10.54
C ARG A 134 23.33 17.31 11.35
N LYS A 135 24.38 17.77 10.67
CA LYS A 135 25.57 18.39 11.28
C LYS A 135 25.76 19.74 10.61
N ARG A 136 25.32 20.82 11.27
CA ARG A 136 25.54 22.21 10.82
C ARG A 136 26.69 22.81 11.61
N THR A 137 27.57 23.53 10.92
CA THR A 137 28.60 24.35 11.57
C THR A 137 28.13 25.79 11.76
N THR A 138 28.82 26.56 12.60
CA THR A 138 28.52 27.99 12.79
C THR A 138 28.61 28.77 11.48
N ASP A 139 29.55 28.42 10.60
CA ASP A 139 29.73 29.12 9.32
C ASP A 139 28.65 28.75 8.30
N ASP A 140 28.22 27.48 8.25
CA ASP A 140 27.08 27.08 7.42
C ASP A 140 25.83 27.88 7.83
N PHE A 141 25.61 28.07 9.13
CA PHE A 141 24.49 28.86 9.65
C PHE A 141 24.59 30.35 9.29
N LYS A 142 25.77 30.97 9.42
CA LYS A 142 25.98 32.37 9.03
C LYS A 142 25.63 32.60 7.55
N ASN A 143 26.02 31.67 6.67
CA ASN A 143 25.73 31.73 5.24
C ASN A 143 24.23 31.54 4.95
N GLU A 144 23.59 30.55 5.58
CA GLU A 144 22.13 30.33 5.47
C GLU A 144 21.35 31.58 5.94
N LEU A 145 21.71 32.13 7.10
CA LEU A 145 21.04 33.29 7.67
C LEU A 145 21.29 34.56 6.83
N PHE A 146 22.49 34.76 6.30
CA PHE A 146 22.79 35.90 5.43
C PHE A 146 21.88 35.93 4.19
N THR A 147 21.54 34.75 3.65
CA THR A 147 20.63 34.61 2.51
C THR A 147 19.19 34.99 2.86
N ILE A 148 18.76 34.73 4.10
CA ILE A 148 17.38 34.99 4.56
C ILE A 148 17.22 36.42 5.07
N ASN A 149 18.15 36.87 5.90
CA ASN A 149 18.13 38.18 6.53
C ASN A 149 19.56 38.74 6.70
N PRO A 150 20.07 39.52 5.73
CA PRO A 150 21.44 40.07 5.78
C PRO A 150 21.63 41.12 6.90
N ASN A 151 20.53 41.57 7.51
CA ASN A 151 20.52 42.59 8.56
C ASN A 151 20.73 42.01 9.97
N ILE A 152 20.97 40.70 10.10
CA ILE A 152 21.26 40.05 11.37
C ILE A 152 22.74 39.65 11.39
N GLU A 153 23.45 40.09 12.42
CA GLU A 153 24.82 39.70 12.73
C GLU A 153 24.81 38.70 13.91
N ILE A 154 25.55 37.60 13.78
CA ILE A 154 25.64 36.55 14.79
C ILE A 154 26.91 36.74 15.61
N LEU A 155 26.74 36.92 16.94
CA LEU A 155 27.81 37.21 17.89
C LEU A 155 28.23 36.00 18.75
N GLY A 156 27.58 34.85 18.60
CA GLY A 156 27.87 33.63 19.35
C GLY A 156 28.27 32.44 18.48
N GLU A 157 28.59 31.32 19.11
CA GLU A 157 28.88 30.05 18.44
C GLU A 157 27.63 29.17 18.32
N PHE A 158 27.55 28.39 17.24
CA PHE A 158 26.47 27.41 17.06
C PHE A 158 26.80 26.12 17.81
N THR A 159 25.93 25.73 18.73
CA THR A 159 25.99 24.44 19.44
C THR A 159 24.91 23.48 18.93
N LYS A 160 23.62 23.82 19.09
CA LYS A 160 22.47 23.00 18.66
C LYS A 160 21.34 23.87 18.13
N VAL A 161 20.45 23.29 17.32
CA VAL A 161 19.34 23.99 16.62
C VAL A 161 18.30 24.62 17.58
N GLU A 162 18.24 24.14 18.82
CA GLU A 162 17.28 24.62 19.83
C GLU A 162 17.90 25.62 20.80
N ASP A 163 19.21 25.82 20.73
CA ASP A 163 19.91 26.73 21.61
C ASP A 163 19.65 28.18 21.20
N HIS A 164 19.83 29.08 22.17
CA HIS A 164 19.73 30.51 21.93
C HIS A 164 21.09 31.03 21.49
N ILE A 165 21.09 31.88 20.45
CA ILE A 165 22.29 32.55 19.98
C ILE A 165 22.14 34.05 20.07
N LYS A 166 23.23 34.69 20.53
CA LYS A 166 23.30 36.14 20.62
C LYS A 166 23.42 36.74 19.22
N CYS A 167 22.44 37.56 18.87
CA CYS A 167 22.31 38.25 17.58
C CYS A 167 22.39 39.77 17.79
N ARG A 168 22.80 40.51 16.77
CA ARG A 168 22.75 41.97 16.68
C ARG A 168 22.06 42.38 15.39
N CYS A 169 21.16 43.36 15.46
CA CYS A 169 20.50 43.91 14.28
C CYS A 169 21.37 45.03 13.72
N LYS A 170 21.68 44.96 12.43
CA LYS A 170 22.42 46.03 11.73
C LYS A 170 21.58 47.29 11.51
N VAL A 171 20.25 47.19 11.58
CA VAL A 171 19.33 48.33 11.35
C VAL A 171 19.18 49.17 12.61
N CYS A 172 18.78 48.56 13.74
CA CYS A 172 18.51 49.29 14.98
C CYS A 172 19.57 49.10 16.07
N GLY A 173 20.62 48.31 15.82
CA GLY A 173 21.69 48.03 16.79
C GLY A 173 21.29 47.09 17.93
N ASN A 174 20.00 46.75 18.06
CA ASN A 174 19.49 45.92 19.14
C ASN A 174 20.15 44.54 19.17
N THR A 175 20.52 44.09 20.38
CA THR A 175 21.06 42.75 20.62
C THR A 175 20.04 41.87 21.33
N TRP A 176 19.81 40.66 20.84
CA TRP A 176 18.86 39.71 21.45
C TRP A 176 19.35 38.27 21.33
N ASN A 177 18.74 37.39 22.13
CA ASN A 177 18.95 35.95 22.06
C ASN A 177 17.86 35.34 21.17
N GLY A 178 18.23 34.95 19.95
CA GLY A 178 17.33 34.32 18.98
C GLY A 178 17.49 32.80 19.00
N ILE A 179 16.39 32.07 18.76
CA ILE A 179 16.44 30.61 18.56
C ILE A 179 16.80 30.32 17.10
N PHE A 180 17.77 29.44 16.85
CA PHE A 180 18.26 29.15 15.48
C PHE A 180 17.15 28.78 14.51
N ARG A 181 16.26 27.86 14.90
CA ARG A 181 15.12 27.43 14.06
C ARG A 181 14.25 28.61 13.63
N ASN A 182 13.99 29.55 14.54
CA ASN A 182 13.11 30.69 14.26
C ASN A 182 13.79 31.70 13.33
N LEU A 183 15.09 31.93 13.50
CA LEU A 183 15.87 32.82 12.64
C LEU A 183 15.90 32.31 11.19
N LEU A 184 16.06 30.99 10.98
CA LEU A 184 15.97 30.37 9.66
C LEU A 184 14.54 30.39 9.07
N ASN A 185 13.51 30.47 9.90
CA ASN A 185 12.13 30.65 9.45
C ASN A 185 11.77 32.12 9.18
N GLY A 186 12.75 33.03 9.17
CA GLY A 186 12.55 34.44 8.85
C GLY A 186 12.23 35.34 10.05
N ALA A 187 12.38 34.85 11.29
CA ALA A 187 12.26 35.72 12.46
C ALA A 187 13.30 36.85 12.41
N SER A 188 12.84 38.09 12.56
CA SER A 188 13.66 39.29 12.47
C SER A 188 13.89 39.92 13.86
N CYS A 189 14.52 41.11 13.89
CA CYS A 189 14.77 41.81 15.13
C CYS A 189 13.45 42.11 15.87
N PRO A 190 13.30 41.68 17.14
CA PRO A 190 12.05 41.86 17.89
C PRO A 190 11.73 43.35 18.15
N GLN A 191 12.74 44.21 18.22
CA GLN A 191 12.53 45.64 18.39
C GLN A 191 11.99 46.29 17.12
N CYS A 192 12.59 46.03 15.95
CA CYS A 192 12.05 46.51 14.68
C CYS A 192 10.64 45.97 14.41
N ALA A 193 10.38 44.71 14.77
CA ALA A 193 9.05 44.13 14.63
C ALA A 193 8.00 44.82 15.51
N ARG A 194 8.39 45.26 16.72
CA ARG A 194 7.52 46.00 17.65
C ARG A 194 7.28 47.44 17.20
N GLU A 195 8.31 48.13 16.74
CA GLU A 195 8.20 49.53 16.27
C GLU A 195 7.34 49.63 15.00
N ASN A 196 7.37 48.61 14.14
CA ASN A 196 6.51 48.51 12.95
C ASN A 196 5.18 47.76 13.21
N TYR A 197 4.85 47.50 14.48
CA TYR A 197 3.65 46.74 14.84
C TYR A 197 2.40 47.59 14.69
N ILE A 198 1.58 47.28 13.69
CA ILE A 198 0.23 47.82 13.57
C ILE A 198 -0.73 46.90 14.36
N PRO A 199 -1.46 47.41 15.36
CA PRO A 199 -2.35 46.58 16.16
C PRO A 199 -3.44 45.93 15.28
N PRO A 200 -3.70 44.62 15.39
CA PRO A 200 -4.59 43.87 14.50
C PRO A 200 -6.11 44.16 14.69
N ASN A 201 -6.52 45.20 15.41
CA ASN A 201 -7.92 45.37 15.84
C ASN A 201 -8.61 46.67 15.43
N LYS A 202 -8.34 47.19 14.23
CA LYS A 202 -9.32 48.04 13.50
C LYS A 202 -9.27 47.74 12.01
N HIS A 203 -9.57 46.51 11.63
CA HIS A 203 -9.95 46.24 10.23
C HIS A 203 -11.20 47.06 9.94
N THR A 204 -11.07 48.06 9.08
CA THR A 204 -12.20 48.91 8.66
C THR A 204 -13.00 48.19 7.56
N GLN A 205 -14.24 48.61 7.34
CA GLN A 205 -15.05 48.13 6.20
C GLN A 205 -14.27 48.27 4.88
N LYS A 206 -13.62 49.43 4.67
CA LYS A 206 -12.80 49.70 3.48
C LYS A 206 -11.67 48.69 3.31
N TRP A 207 -10.96 48.37 4.40
CA TRP A 207 -9.92 47.35 4.36
C TRP A 207 -10.47 45.97 3.94
N PHE A 208 -11.65 45.60 4.45
CA PHE A 208 -12.29 44.33 4.10
C PHE A 208 -12.70 44.30 2.62
N ASP A 209 -13.29 45.38 2.12
CA ASP A 209 -13.73 45.49 0.72
C ASP A 209 -12.53 45.44 -0.25
N ASP A 210 -11.44 46.14 0.07
CA ASP A 210 -10.20 46.13 -0.74
C ASP A 210 -9.60 44.71 -0.79
N LYS A 211 -9.59 43.99 0.34
CA LYS A 211 -9.12 42.60 0.40
C LYS A 211 -10.03 41.63 -0.35
N MET A 212 -11.35 41.78 -0.23
CA MET A 212 -12.33 40.99 -0.96
C MET A 212 -12.20 41.18 -2.46
N LYS A 213 -12.01 42.42 -2.92
CA LYS A 213 -11.82 42.71 -4.35
C LYS A 213 -10.54 42.09 -4.90
N MET A 214 -9.46 42.08 -4.10
CA MET A 214 -8.18 41.51 -4.49
C MET A 214 -8.19 39.97 -4.54
N LEU A 215 -8.79 39.31 -3.55
CA LEU A 215 -8.75 37.84 -3.42
C LEU A 215 -9.93 37.13 -4.10
N HIS A 216 -11.11 37.75 -4.06
CA HIS A 216 -12.38 37.15 -4.48
C HIS A 216 -13.21 38.13 -5.32
N PRO A 217 -12.73 38.55 -6.51
CA PRO A 217 -13.41 39.56 -7.35
C PRO A 217 -14.84 39.15 -7.75
N ASN A 218 -15.11 37.84 -7.77
CA ASN A 218 -16.39 37.24 -8.14
C ASN A 218 -17.34 37.03 -6.95
N ILE A 219 -17.00 37.50 -5.75
CA ILE A 219 -17.85 37.42 -4.56
C ILE A 219 -18.22 38.84 -4.11
N GLN A 220 -19.49 39.04 -3.79
CA GLN A 220 -20.02 40.30 -3.24
C GLN A 220 -20.53 40.06 -1.83
N ALA A 221 -20.05 40.83 -0.84
CA ALA A 221 -20.63 40.85 0.49
C ALA A 221 -21.92 41.69 0.48
N LEU A 222 -23.02 41.11 0.99
CA LEU A 222 -24.33 41.76 1.09
C LEU A 222 -24.55 42.43 2.46
N THR A 223 -23.81 42.00 3.48
CA THR A 223 -23.87 42.55 4.86
C THR A 223 -22.58 43.27 5.23
N PRO A 224 -22.64 44.32 6.08
CA PRO A 224 -21.45 45.03 6.53
C PRO A 224 -20.51 44.13 7.35
N PHE A 225 -19.22 44.40 7.24
CA PHE A 225 -18.15 43.79 8.03
C PHE A 225 -18.17 44.36 9.44
N VAL A 226 -18.40 43.47 10.41
CA VAL A 226 -18.34 43.80 11.85
C VAL A 226 -17.05 43.28 12.46
N SER A 227 -16.70 42.02 12.20
CA SER A 227 -15.51 41.36 12.75
C SER A 227 -15.09 40.16 11.90
N MET A 228 -13.91 39.60 12.18
CA MET A 228 -13.40 38.42 11.47
C MET A 228 -14.23 37.15 11.67
N LYS A 229 -14.91 37.02 12.82
CA LYS A 229 -15.67 35.82 13.20
C LYS A 229 -17.18 35.97 13.00
N SER A 230 -17.68 37.19 12.79
CA SER A 230 -19.10 37.42 12.50
C SER A 230 -19.48 36.82 11.15
N GLN A 231 -20.69 36.28 11.05
CA GLN A 231 -21.24 35.83 9.78
C GLN A 231 -21.52 37.03 8.88
N ILE A 232 -21.14 36.91 7.62
CA ILE A 232 -21.51 37.81 6.54
C ILE A 232 -22.24 37.02 5.45
N LEU A 233 -23.26 37.63 4.85
CA LEU A 233 -23.94 37.06 3.70
C LEU A 233 -23.17 37.45 2.43
N CYS A 234 -22.84 36.47 1.60
CA CYS A 234 -22.12 36.65 0.36
C CYS A 234 -22.97 36.17 -0.82
N LYS A 235 -22.80 36.83 -1.97
CA LYS A 235 -23.38 36.45 -3.26
C LYS A 235 -22.28 36.21 -4.28
N CYS A 236 -22.38 35.12 -5.01
CA CYS A 236 -21.46 34.80 -6.09
C CYS A 236 -21.92 35.48 -7.37
N LYS A 237 -21.02 36.14 -8.09
CA LYS A 237 -21.32 36.77 -9.39
C LYS A 237 -21.35 35.77 -10.56
N ILE A 238 -20.93 34.52 -10.35
CA ILE A 238 -20.85 33.49 -11.39
C ILE A 238 -22.11 32.64 -11.43
N ASP A 239 -22.58 32.17 -10.28
CA ASP A 239 -23.72 31.25 -10.16
C ASP A 239 -24.88 31.83 -9.34
N GLU A 240 -24.81 33.12 -8.99
CA GLU A 240 -25.82 33.88 -8.24
C GLU A 240 -26.17 33.31 -6.86
N ASN A 241 -25.43 32.30 -6.38
CA ASN A 241 -25.70 31.66 -5.11
C ASN A 241 -25.40 32.60 -3.94
N GLU A 242 -26.29 32.58 -2.95
CA GLU A 242 -26.15 33.34 -1.71
C GLU A 242 -25.84 32.38 -0.55
N TRP A 243 -24.83 32.69 0.25
CA TRP A 243 -24.45 31.87 1.40
C TRP A 243 -23.83 32.70 2.53
N ALA A 244 -24.00 32.24 3.76
CA ALA A 244 -23.41 32.84 4.94
C ALA A 244 -22.03 32.22 5.23
N THR A 245 -21.04 33.07 5.56
CA THR A 245 -19.71 32.61 5.98
C THR A 245 -19.00 33.68 6.81
N SER A 246 -17.86 33.35 7.42
CA SER A 246 -17.06 34.33 8.16
C SER A 246 -16.00 35.01 7.27
N PRO A 247 -15.70 36.30 7.46
CA PRO A 247 -14.62 37.00 6.78
C PRO A 247 -13.26 36.29 6.91
N ASP A 248 -12.94 35.74 8.09
CA ASP A 248 -11.71 35.00 8.34
C ASP A 248 -11.55 33.80 7.39
N SER A 249 -12.61 33.02 7.19
CA SER A 249 -12.57 31.84 6.32
C SER A 249 -12.44 32.22 4.84
N LEU A 250 -13.08 33.32 4.43
CA LEU A 250 -12.97 33.85 3.06
C LEU A 250 -11.56 34.35 2.77
N LEU A 251 -11.02 35.19 3.65
CA LEU A 251 -9.73 35.85 3.43
C LEU A 251 -8.54 34.89 3.54
N ASN A 252 -8.63 33.85 4.38
CA ASN A 252 -7.60 32.82 4.49
C ASN A 252 -7.66 31.78 3.36
N GLY A 253 -8.57 31.94 2.38
CA GLY A 253 -8.71 31.04 1.24
C GLY A 253 -9.27 29.66 1.60
N GLN A 254 -9.87 29.51 2.79
CA GLN A 254 -10.46 28.25 3.24
C GLN A 254 -11.87 28.03 2.67
N CYS A 255 -12.58 29.11 2.36
CA CYS A 255 -13.90 29.04 1.74
C CYS A 255 -14.06 30.02 0.56
N GLY A 256 -14.99 29.68 -0.33
CA GLY A 256 -15.43 30.48 -1.47
C GLY A 256 -16.89 30.14 -1.78
N CYS A 257 -17.37 30.40 -3.00
CA CYS A 257 -18.71 29.95 -3.37
C CYS A 257 -18.80 28.40 -3.32
N PRO A 258 -19.70 27.82 -2.52
CA PRO A 258 -19.79 26.37 -2.34
C PRO A 258 -20.19 25.64 -3.64
N ILE A 259 -20.99 26.27 -4.49
CA ILE A 259 -21.42 25.68 -5.77
C ILE A 259 -20.26 25.69 -6.78
N CYS A 260 -19.57 26.82 -6.96
CA CYS A 260 -18.38 26.89 -7.80
C CYS A 260 -17.29 25.89 -7.33
N ALA A 261 -17.03 25.83 -6.03
CA ALA A 261 -16.05 24.91 -5.47
C ALA A 261 -16.41 23.45 -5.76
N ASN A 262 -17.67 23.05 -5.56
CA ASN A 262 -18.13 21.70 -5.88
C ASN A 262 -18.03 21.37 -7.38
N LYS A 263 -18.33 22.32 -8.28
CA LYS A 263 -18.17 22.14 -9.72
C LYS A 263 -16.70 21.91 -10.10
N LEU A 264 -15.79 22.73 -9.57
CA LEU A 264 -14.35 22.59 -9.81
C LEU A 264 -13.81 21.28 -9.24
N MET A 265 -14.18 20.91 -8.01
CA MET A 265 -13.80 19.61 -7.44
C MET A 265 -14.33 18.45 -8.29
N GLY A 266 -15.54 18.54 -8.81
CA GLY A 266 -16.13 17.53 -9.69
C GLY A 266 -15.34 17.38 -11.00
N LEU A 267 -14.84 18.48 -11.57
CA LEU A 267 -13.96 18.46 -12.74
C LEU A 267 -12.61 17.83 -12.42
N HIS A 268 -11.98 18.22 -11.30
CA HIS A 268 -10.68 17.67 -10.88
C HIS A 268 -10.73 16.19 -10.51
N ARG A 269 -11.86 15.70 -9.99
CA ARG A 269 -12.05 14.28 -9.63
C ARG A 269 -12.54 13.43 -10.80
N ARG A 270 -12.91 14.05 -11.92
CA ARG A 270 -13.37 13.33 -13.11
C ARG A 270 -12.15 12.67 -13.76
N LYS A 271 -12.27 11.39 -14.06
CA LYS A 271 -11.23 10.64 -14.77
C LYS A 271 -11.08 11.17 -16.19
N SER A 272 -9.87 11.13 -16.72
CA SER A 272 -9.67 11.30 -18.16
C SER A 272 -10.19 10.08 -18.92
N ASN A 273 -10.36 10.20 -20.24
CA ASN A 273 -10.73 9.07 -21.10
C ASN A 273 -9.67 7.94 -21.02
N ASP A 274 -8.39 8.31 -21.00
CA ASP A 274 -7.28 7.36 -20.92
C ASP A 274 -7.26 6.62 -19.58
N GLU A 275 -7.44 7.33 -18.47
CA GLU A 275 -7.54 6.73 -17.14
C GLU A 275 -8.72 5.75 -17.04
N PHE A 276 -9.86 6.11 -17.65
CA PHE A 276 -11.02 5.24 -17.74
C PHE A 276 -10.69 3.95 -18.52
N ILE A 277 -10.05 4.06 -19.69
CA ILE A 277 -9.70 2.91 -20.53
C ILE A 277 -8.70 1.99 -19.82
N GLU A 278 -7.69 2.55 -19.14
CA GLU A 278 -6.73 1.75 -18.36
C GLU A 278 -7.39 0.98 -17.22
N GLN A 279 -8.30 1.62 -16.48
CA GLN A 279 -9.05 0.95 -15.42
C GLN A 279 -9.99 -0.12 -15.97
N LEU A 280 -10.67 0.16 -17.09
CA LEU A 280 -11.57 -0.79 -17.73
C LEU A 280 -10.81 -2.04 -18.19
N LYS A 281 -9.63 -1.89 -18.79
CA LYS A 281 -8.78 -3.03 -19.18
C LYS A 281 -8.38 -3.91 -18.00
N LYS A 282 -8.14 -3.34 -16.82
CA LYS A 282 -7.77 -4.09 -15.60
C LYS A 282 -8.94 -4.89 -15.03
N ILE A 283 -10.15 -4.32 -15.05
CA ILE A 283 -11.34 -4.91 -14.42
C ILE A 283 -12.09 -5.82 -15.38
N ASN A 284 -12.34 -5.36 -16.60
CA ASN A 284 -13.12 -6.03 -17.63
C ASN A 284 -12.38 -5.97 -18.97
N PRO A 285 -11.32 -6.77 -19.17
CA PRO A 285 -10.47 -6.74 -20.37
C PRO A 285 -11.20 -7.06 -21.68
N ASN A 286 -12.37 -7.69 -21.59
CA ASN A 286 -13.18 -8.11 -22.74
C ASN A 286 -14.21 -7.06 -23.19
N ILE A 287 -14.17 -5.85 -22.63
CA ILE A 287 -15.07 -4.74 -22.98
C ILE A 287 -14.25 -3.63 -23.65
N ILE A 288 -14.65 -3.27 -24.87
CA ILE A 288 -14.03 -2.24 -25.69
C ILE A 288 -15.02 -1.06 -25.78
N PRO A 289 -14.70 0.12 -25.23
CA PRO A 289 -15.51 1.31 -25.42
C PRO A 289 -15.38 1.80 -26.88
N LEU A 290 -16.50 2.18 -27.49
CA LEU A 290 -16.58 2.71 -28.85
C LEU A 290 -16.85 4.23 -28.89
N GLU A 291 -17.15 4.82 -27.73
CA GLU A 291 -17.38 6.24 -27.52
C GLU A 291 -16.49 6.72 -26.37
N ASP A 292 -16.14 8.01 -26.40
CA ASP A 292 -15.30 8.62 -25.37
C ASP A 292 -16.06 8.79 -24.04
N TYR A 293 -15.34 8.54 -22.95
CA TYR A 293 -15.82 8.76 -21.60
C TYR A 293 -15.97 10.26 -21.32
N LYS A 294 -17.18 10.65 -20.90
CA LYS A 294 -17.48 12.02 -20.45
C LYS A 294 -17.72 12.10 -18.95
N THR A 295 -18.54 11.19 -18.41
CA THR A 295 -18.87 11.11 -16.98
C THR A 295 -19.15 9.66 -16.57
N ASP A 296 -19.13 9.39 -15.26
CA ASP A 296 -19.40 8.05 -14.72
C ASP A 296 -20.86 7.56 -14.94
N HIS A 297 -21.79 8.45 -15.28
CA HIS A 297 -23.22 8.16 -15.41
C HIS A 297 -23.75 8.28 -16.84
N GLU A 298 -23.12 9.08 -17.70
CA GLU A 298 -23.50 9.20 -19.11
C GLU A 298 -23.17 7.89 -19.83
N LYS A 299 -24.17 7.29 -20.47
CA LYS A 299 -24.00 5.99 -21.11
C LYS A 299 -23.12 6.14 -22.34
N ILE A 300 -22.14 5.26 -22.46
CA ILE A 300 -21.30 5.12 -23.65
C ILE A 300 -21.58 3.80 -24.34
N LEU A 301 -21.40 3.78 -25.66
CA LEU A 301 -21.48 2.55 -26.44
C LEU A 301 -20.25 1.68 -26.20
N CYS A 302 -20.45 0.45 -25.72
CA CYS A 302 -19.40 -0.54 -25.50
C CYS A 302 -19.64 -1.79 -26.32
N LYS A 303 -18.56 -2.48 -26.67
CA LYS A 303 -18.54 -3.75 -27.40
C LYS A 303 -17.85 -4.82 -26.57
N CYS A 304 -18.46 -6.00 -26.47
CA CYS A 304 -17.81 -7.15 -25.85
C CYS A 304 -17.03 -7.93 -26.91
N SER A 305 -15.76 -8.23 -26.64
CA SER A 305 -14.90 -9.03 -27.53
C SER A 305 -15.35 -10.50 -27.62
N ILE A 306 -15.92 -11.05 -26.55
CA ILE A 306 -16.38 -12.45 -26.49
C ILE A 306 -17.64 -12.64 -27.33
N HIS A 307 -18.65 -11.81 -27.11
CA HIS A 307 -19.97 -11.98 -27.73
C HIS A 307 -20.19 -11.12 -28.98
N ASN A 308 -19.20 -10.30 -29.35
CA ASN A 308 -19.29 -9.30 -30.41
C ASN A 308 -20.53 -8.37 -30.27
N TYR A 309 -21.07 -8.23 -29.06
CA TYR A 309 -22.32 -7.54 -28.77
C TYR A 309 -22.06 -6.09 -28.37
N LYS A 310 -22.83 -5.16 -28.93
CA LYS A 310 -22.74 -3.73 -28.65
C LYS A 310 -23.91 -3.29 -27.78
N TRP A 311 -23.66 -2.50 -26.73
CA TRP A 311 -24.73 -1.95 -25.89
C TRP A 311 -24.30 -0.65 -25.22
N TYR A 312 -25.28 0.19 -24.87
CA TYR A 312 -25.08 1.40 -24.10
C TYR A 312 -25.02 1.08 -22.61
N VAL A 313 -23.99 1.59 -21.93
CA VAL A 313 -23.80 1.36 -20.49
C VAL A 313 -23.12 2.55 -19.81
N ALA A 314 -23.51 2.83 -18.57
CA ALA A 314 -22.85 3.82 -17.75
C ALA A 314 -21.45 3.30 -17.34
N PRO A 315 -20.38 4.08 -17.53
CA PRO A 315 -19.01 3.71 -17.18
C PRO A 315 -18.86 3.17 -15.75
N ASN A 316 -19.56 3.73 -14.76
CA ASN A 316 -19.51 3.26 -13.38
C ASN A 316 -20.01 1.82 -13.17
N LYS A 317 -20.79 1.27 -14.10
CA LYS A 317 -21.24 -0.13 -14.06
C LYS A 317 -20.17 -1.06 -14.61
N ILE A 318 -19.50 -0.70 -15.70
CA ILE A 318 -18.44 -1.55 -16.29
C ILE A 318 -17.09 -1.44 -15.58
N LEU A 319 -16.92 -0.47 -14.68
CA LEU A 319 -15.78 -0.39 -13.76
C LEU A 319 -16.00 -1.17 -12.44
N ARG A 320 -17.02 -2.05 -12.37
CA ARG A 320 -17.22 -2.96 -11.23
C ARG A 320 -17.02 -4.40 -11.71
N THR A 321 -16.43 -5.23 -10.85
CA THR A 321 -16.06 -6.62 -11.16
C THR A 321 -17.23 -7.53 -11.52
N TYR A 322 -18.44 -7.26 -11.01
CA TYR A 322 -19.62 -8.12 -11.19
C TYR A 322 -20.64 -7.60 -12.22
N THR A 323 -20.32 -6.51 -12.92
CA THR A 323 -21.22 -5.92 -13.92
C THR A 323 -20.45 -5.67 -15.20
N GLY A 324 -20.98 -6.13 -16.33
CA GLY A 324 -20.26 -6.14 -17.59
C GLY A 324 -21.20 -6.33 -18.77
N CYS A 325 -20.78 -7.12 -19.76
CA CYS A 325 -21.63 -7.43 -20.90
C CYS A 325 -22.88 -8.18 -20.43
N PRO A 326 -24.09 -7.75 -20.81
CA PRO A 326 -25.33 -8.43 -20.42
C PRO A 326 -25.37 -9.87 -20.93
N LYS A 327 -24.73 -10.14 -22.08
CA LYS A 327 -24.54 -11.50 -22.59
C LYS A 327 -23.60 -12.32 -21.70
N CYS A 328 -22.44 -11.79 -21.30
CA CYS A 328 -21.57 -12.50 -20.35
C CYS A 328 -22.31 -12.85 -19.04
N ALA A 329 -23.14 -11.94 -18.54
CA ALA A 329 -23.92 -12.16 -17.33
C ALA A 329 -25.01 -13.24 -17.53
N SER A 330 -25.64 -13.32 -18.70
CA SER A 330 -26.63 -14.37 -19.00
C SER A 330 -25.98 -15.73 -19.26
N TYR A 331 -24.73 -15.78 -19.73
CA TYR A 331 -24.02 -17.02 -20.10
C TYR A 331 -23.21 -17.66 -18.96
N HIS A 332 -23.23 -17.11 -17.75
CA HIS A 332 -22.28 -17.50 -16.71
C HIS A 332 -22.47 -18.93 -16.15
N ASN A 333 -23.65 -19.55 -16.33
CA ASN A 333 -23.92 -20.90 -15.82
C ASN A 333 -24.01 -21.99 -16.90
N GLU A 334 -24.55 -21.72 -18.09
CA GLU A 334 -24.83 -22.78 -19.07
C GLU A 334 -23.71 -23.02 -20.11
N ASN A 335 -22.75 -22.09 -20.28
CA ASN A 335 -21.80 -22.12 -21.41
C ASN A 335 -20.34 -22.45 -21.07
N ILE A 336 -20.01 -22.79 -19.82
CA ILE A 336 -18.66 -23.32 -19.51
C ILE A 336 -18.44 -24.64 -20.26
N ILE A 337 -19.44 -25.52 -20.23
CA ILE A 337 -19.39 -26.83 -20.91
C ILE A 337 -19.35 -26.66 -22.42
N SER A 338 -20.18 -25.79 -23.00
CA SER A 338 -20.16 -25.46 -24.44
C SER A 338 -18.76 -25.06 -24.91
N ASN A 339 -18.12 -24.10 -24.23
CA ASN A 339 -16.78 -23.64 -24.59
C ASN A 339 -15.70 -24.73 -24.47
N ILE A 340 -15.82 -25.64 -23.48
CA ILE A 340 -14.91 -26.77 -23.32
C ILE A 340 -15.09 -27.76 -24.48
N LEU A 341 -16.34 -28.09 -24.82
CA LEU A 341 -16.66 -29.02 -25.91
C LEU A 341 -16.20 -28.47 -27.27
N ASP A 342 -16.44 -27.18 -27.53
CA ASP A 342 -15.97 -26.47 -28.73
C ASP A 342 -14.44 -26.48 -28.82
N LYS A 343 -13.75 -26.13 -27.73
CA LYS A 343 -12.27 -26.13 -27.68
C LYS A 343 -11.67 -27.51 -27.90
N TRP A 344 -12.36 -28.57 -27.47
CA TRP A 344 -11.94 -29.95 -27.66
C TRP A 344 -12.41 -30.55 -28.99
N GLY A 345 -13.17 -29.81 -29.79
CA GLY A 345 -13.61 -30.22 -31.13
C GLY A 345 -14.70 -31.28 -31.13
N TYR A 346 -15.57 -31.31 -30.11
CA TYR A 346 -16.71 -32.23 -30.06
C TYR A 346 -17.96 -31.64 -30.73
N GLU A 347 -18.64 -32.44 -31.55
CA GLU A 347 -19.99 -32.10 -32.03
C GLU A 347 -21.04 -32.49 -30.99
N TYR A 348 -21.92 -31.55 -30.65
CA TYR A 348 -22.97 -31.76 -29.65
C TYR A 348 -24.28 -31.04 -30.01
N VAL A 349 -25.35 -31.47 -29.36
CA VAL A 349 -26.71 -30.93 -29.47
C VAL A 349 -27.13 -30.41 -28.10
N MET A 350 -27.49 -29.13 -28.03
CA MET A 350 -28.01 -28.53 -26.81
C MET A 350 -29.49 -28.86 -26.60
N GLN A 351 -29.93 -28.92 -25.34
CA GLN A 351 -31.34 -29.11 -24.97
C GLN A 351 -32.01 -30.31 -25.64
N LYS A 352 -31.27 -31.42 -25.80
CA LYS A 352 -31.76 -32.63 -26.47
C LYS A 352 -32.93 -33.21 -25.69
N ARG A 353 -34.03 -33.48 -26.37
CA ARG A 353 -35.20 -34.19 -25.81
C ARG A 353 -35.27 -35.59 -26.39
N PHE A 354 -35.46 -36.57 -25.52
CA PHE A 354 -35.75 -37.94 -25.94
C PHE A 354 -37.26 -38.19 -25.76
N PRO A 355 -37.96 -38.76 -26.77
CA PRO A 355 -39.39 -39.06 -26.68
C PRO A 355 -39.77 -39.92 -25.47
N ASP A 356 -38.86 -40.83 -25.09
CA ASP A 356 -39.05 -41.82 -24.04
C ASP A 356 -38.71 -41.30 -22.63
N CYS A 357 -38.10 -40.11 -22.52
CA CYS A 357 -37.77 -39.49 -21.24
C CYS A 357 -38.73 -38.33 -20.96
N LYS A 358 -39.84 -38.60 -20.26
CA LYS A 358 -40.90 -37.61 -19.99
C LYS A 358 -41.49 -37.73 -18.59
N ASP A 359 -41.98 -36.60 -18.07
CA ASP A 359 -42.91 -36.56 -16.93
C ASP A 359 -44.33 -36.35 -17.50
N THR A 360 -44.78 -35.10 -17.62
CA THR A 360 -45.94 -34.73 -18.46
C THR A 360 -45.51 -34.42 -19.90
N ASN A 361 -44.37 -33.75 -20.05
CA ASN A 361 -43.72 -33.43 -21.33
C ASN A 361 -42.33 -34.08 -21.38
N THR A 362 -41.76 -34.22 -22.58
CA THR A 362 -40.38 -34.70 -22.75
C THR A 362 -39.41 -33.77 -22.04
N LEU A 363 -38.47 -34.35 -21.29
CA LEU A 363 -37.52 -33.58 -20.48
C LEU A 363 -36.29 -33.21 -21.34
N PRO A 364 -35.86 -31.94 -21.35
CA PRO A 364 -34.66 -31.51 -22.06
C PRO A 364 -33.42 -31.87 -21.27
N PHE A 365 -32.36 -32.24 -21.99
CA PHE A 365 -31.03 -32.43 -21.43
C PHE A 365 -30.06 -31.35 -21.92
N ASP A 366 -29.18 -30.83 -21.07
CA ASP A 366 -28.38 -29.62 -21.37
C ASP A 366 -27.49 -29.81 -22.61
N PHE A 367 -26.71 -30.90 -22.66
CA PHE A 367 -25.87 -31.26 -23.81
C PHE A 367 -25.96 -32.75 -24.15
N TYR A 368 -25.96 -33.09 -25.44
CA TYR A 368 -25.88 -34.45 -25.96
C TYR A 368 -24.79 -34.55 -27.04
N ILE A 369 -23.86 -35.48 -26.89
CA ILE A 369 -22.75 -35.72 -27.83
C ILE A 369 -23.09 -36.99 -28.63
N PRO A 370 -23.62 -36.88 -29.87
CA PRO A 370 -24.16 -38.02 -30.60
C PRO A 370 -23.13 -39.11 -30.88
N LYS A 371 -21.90 -38.72 -31.22
CA LYS A 371 -20.79 -39.62 -31.57
C LYS A 371 -20.46 -40.64 -30.48
N TYR A 372 -20.59 -40.24 -29.22
CA TYR A 372 -20.26 -41.08 -28.07
C TYR A 372 -21.50 -41.54 -27.31
N ASN A 373 -22.69 -41.11 -27.76
CA ASN A 373 -23.96 -41.32 -27.08
C ASN A 373 -23.93 -40.87 -25.61
N ILE A 374 -23.30 -39.71 -25.33
CA ILE A 374 -23.14 -39.16 -23.98
C ILE A 374 -24.08 -37.97 -23.80
N VAL A 375 -24.72 -37.91 -22.64
CA VAL A 375 -25.48 -36.74 -22.19
C VAL A 375 -24.74 -36.09 -21.03
N ILE A 376 -24.70 -34.76 -21.01
CA ILE A 376 -24.10 -33.95 -19.94
C ILE A 376 -25.19 -33.03 -19.39
N GLU A 377 -25.41 -33.11 -18.08
CA GLU A 377 -26.27 -32.21 -17.31
C GLU A 377 -25.40 -31.31 -16.42
N TYR A 378 -25.77 -30.04 -16.34
CA TYR A 378 -25.16 -29.04 -15.48
C TYR A 378 -26.14 -28.66 -14.35
N ASP A 379 -25.94 -29.24 -13.16
CA ASP A 379 -26.75 -28.93 -11.99
C ASP A 379 -26.17 -27.73 -11.21
N GLY A 380 -26.93 -26.64 -11.08
CA GLY A 380 -26.60 -25.53 -10.16
C GLY A 380 -27.08 -25.77 -8.71
N GLU A 381 -26.73 -24.85 -7.79
CA GLU A 381 -27.12 -24.90 -6.36
C GLU A 381 -28.63 -25.11 -6.12
N HIS A 382 -29.47 -24.64 -7.03
CA HIS A 382 -30.93 -24.74 -7.00
C HIS A 382 -31.49 -26.17 -7.08
N HIS A 383 -30.68 -27.15 -7.51
CA HIS A 383 -31.04 -28.58 -7.49
C HIS A 383 -30.95 -29.18 -6.07
N TYR A 384 -30.19 -28.52 -5.20
CA TYR A 384 -29.85 -29.00 -3.86
C TYR A 384 -30.49 -28.14 -2.76
N MET A 385 -30.67 -26.84 -3.02
CA MET A 385 -31.17 -25.87 -2.06
C MET A 385 -32.33 -25.03 -2.62
N PRO A 386 -33.31 -24.62 -1.79
CA PRO A 386 -34.47 -23.82 -2.22
C PRO A 386 -34.11 -22.33 -2.39
N ILE A 387 -33.02 -22.05 -3.08
CA ILE A 387 -32.52 -20.70 -3.35
C ILE A 387 -33.23 -20.24 -4.62
N PHE A 388 -34.20 -19.35 -4.56
CA PHE A 388 -34.86 -18.80 -5.76
C PHE A 388 -35.07 -17.30 -5.56
N PRO A 389 -35.31 -16.51 -6.63
CA PRO A 389 -35.46 -15.06 -6.52
C PRO A 389 -36.46 -14.64 -5.43
N SER A 390 -36.21 -13.51 -4.75
CA SER A 390 -36.93 -13.06 -3.55
C SER A 390 -38.44 -12.83 -3.69
N LYS A 391 -38.99 -13.00 -4.90
CA LYS A 391 -40.41 -12.89 -5.22
C LYS A 391 -41.25 -14.11 -4.83
N TYR A 392 -40.62 -15.19 -4.36
CA TYR A 392 -41.29 -16.44 -3.99
C TYR A 392 -41.27 -16.67 -2.48
N THR A 393 -42.36 -17.23 -1.94
CA THR A 393 -42.43 -17.61 -0.52
C THR A 393 -41.62 -18.87 -0.24
N HIS A 394 -41.25 -19.08 1.02
CA HIS A 394 -40.46 -20.24 1.43
C HIS A 394 -41.14 -21.58 1.03
N GLY A 395 -42.46 -21.69 1.22
CA GLY A 395 -43.22 -22.88 0.79
C GLY A 395 -43.23 -23.09 -0.73
N GLN A 396 -43.26 -22.01 -1.53
CA GLN A 396 -43.17 -22.11 -2.99
C GLN A 396 -41.78 -22.57 -3.46
N ASN A 397 -40.72 -22.16 -2.75
CA ASN A 397 -39.34 -22.56 -3.06
C ASN A 397 -39.10 -24.04 -2.73
N ILE A 398 -39.68 -24.55 -1.64
CA ILE A 398 -39.63 -25.98 -1.28
C ILE A 398 -40.33 -26.82 -2.36
N ASN A 399 -41.54 -26.43 -2.78
CA ASN A 399 -42.28 -27.17 -3.81
C ASN A 399 -41.53 -27.21 -5.15
N ARG A 400 -40.85 -26.12 -5.51
CA ARG A 400 -40.01 -26.05 -6.71
C ARG A 400 -38.78 -26.96 -6.62
N LEU A 401 -38.11 -26.99 -5.48
CA LEU A 401 -37.00 -27.91 -5.24
C LEU A 401 -37.45 -29.37 -5.39
N THR A 402 -38.58 -29.75 -4.77
CA THR A 402 -39.14 -31.10 -4.88
C THR A 402 -39.47 -31.48 -6.33
N TYR A 403 -39.98 -30.54 -7.12
CA TYR A 403 -40.26 -30.74 -8.54
C TYR A 403 -38.99 -30.96 -9.37
N ILE A 404 -37.94 -30.15 -9.13
CA ILE A 404 -36.64 -30.28 -9.80
C ILE A 404 -36.00 -31.65 -9.46
N GLN A 405 -36.02 -32.04 -8.18
CA GLN A 405 -35.48 -33.33 -7.74
C GLN A 405 -36.23 -34.53 -8.35
N LYS A 406 -37.55 -34.42 -8.55
CA LYS A 406 -38.34 -35.42 -9.27
C LYS A 406 -37.87 -35.56 -10.73
N HIS A 407 -37.65 -34.45 -11.42
CA HIS A 407 -37.18 -34.44 -12.81
C HIS A 407 -35.76 -34.99 -12.95
N ASP A 408 -34.87 -34.64 -12.02
CA ASP A 408 -33.52 -35.19 -11.96
C ASP A 408 -33.53 -36.70 -11.77
N LYS A 409 -34.44 -37.23 -10.95
CA LYS A 409 -34.59 -38.67 -10.76
C LYS A 409 -34.98 -39.37 -12.07
N ILE A 410 -35.98 -38.84 -12.78
CA ILE A 410 -36.44 -39.39 -14.08
C ILE A 410 -35.30 -39.39 -15.10
N LYS A 411 -34.58 -38.27 -15.22
CA LYS A 411 -33.41 -38.14 -16.11
C LYS A 411 -32.30 -39.14 -15.75
N ASN A 412 -31.97 -39.26 -14.47
CA ASN A 412 -30.92 -40.18 -14.01
C ASN A 412 -31.28 -41.65 -14.28
N ASP A 413 -32.53 -42.05 -14.03
CA ASP A 413 -32.99 -43.42 -14.25
C ASP A 413 -33.02 -43.74 -15.75
N TYR A 414 -33.42 -42.79 -16.59
CA TYR A 414 -33.34 -42.91 -18.05
C TYR A 414 -31.90 -43.12 -18.53
N CYS A 415 -30.96 -42.27 -18.11
CA CYS A 415 -29.56 -42.37 -18.48
C CYS A 415 -28.90 -43.69 -18.02
N LYS A 416 -29.26 -44.19 -16.83
CA LYS A 416 -28.82 -45.51 -16.33
C LYS A 416 -29.34 -46.66 -17.17
N SER A 417 -30.62 -46.62 -17.57
CA SER A 417 -31.25 -47.68 -18.36
C SER A 417 -30.65 -47.82 -19.78
N LYS A 418 -30.09 -46.73 -20.33
CA LYS A 418 -29.51 -46.68 -21.68
C LYS A 418 -27.99 -46.70 -21.70
N ASN A 419 -27.35 -46.75 -20.53
CA ASN A 419 -25.90 -46.71 -20.35
C ASN A 419 -25.23 -45.45 -20.97
N MET A 420 -25.87 -44.29 -20.80
CA MET A 420 -25.47 -43.00 -21.37
C MET A 420 -25.16 -42.01 -20.23
N PHE A 421 -23.95 -42.01 -19.66
CA PHE A 421 -23.75 -41.30 -18.37
C PHE A 421 -22.46 -40.47 -18.26
N VAL A 422 -22.61 -39.13 -18.20
CA VAL A 422 -21.70 -38.21 -17.51
C VAL A 422 -22.52 -37.10 -16.85
N LYS A 423 -22.57 -37.06 -15.51
CA LYS A 423 -23.21 -35.96 -14.77
C LYS A 423 -22.14 -35.07 -14.14
N VAL A 424 -22.12 -33.78 -14.50
CA VAL A 424 -21.16 -32.82 -13.96
C VAL A 424 -21.84 -32.03 -12.86
N LYS A 425 -21.36 -32.21 -11.62
CA LYS A 425 -21.85 -31.47 -10.45
C LYS A 425 -20.82 -30.42 -10.06
N ILE A 426 -21.25 -29.19 -9.86
CA ILE A 426 -20.43 -28.17 -9.20
C ILE A 426 -21.15 -27.79 -7.90
N CYS A 427 -20.39 -27.84 -6.82
CA CYS A 427 -20.83 -27.54 -5.47
C CYS A 427 -20.57 -26.07 -5.13
#